data_AF-W1Q2C2-F1
#
_entry.id   AF-W1Q2C2-F1
#
_cell.length_a   1.000
_cell.length_b   1.000
_cell.length_c   1.000
_cell.angle_alpha   90.00
_cell.angle_beta   90.00
_cell.angle_gamma   90.00
#
_symmetry.space_group_name_H-M   'P 1'
#
loop_
_entity.id
_entity.type
_entity.pdbx_description
1 polymer ?
#
loop_
_entity_poly.entity_id
_entity_poly.type
_entity_poly.pdbx_seq_one_letter_code
_entity_poly.pdbx_strand_id
1 'polypeptide(L)'
;MRQQWKLILGVCAVILVVVFALQNVNNVQVTFLFFQAQMPMVLVLLISILFGLLIGFLSSLSSHMANRAAIKNLNKEREALSKEQSSFETTKAELEAQYQANLEEKNQEIANLQKALADLKAQVEADSQSQAQEEETSDLEADLDQSAQELEDSVDEFEESLQDDEDPQVSRG
;
A
#
# COMPACT_ATOMS: atom_id res chain seq x y z
N MET A 1 43.84 30.97 2.06
CA MET A 1 44.52 31.94 1.15
C MET A 1 43.64 32.53 0.03
N ARG A 2 42.41 32.03 -0.25
CA ARG A 2 41.63 32.44 -1.45
C ARG A 2 40.75 33.69 -1.33
N GLN A 3 40.74 34.38 -0.18
CA GLN A 3 39.95 35.60 0.03
C GLN A 3 40.81 36.86 0.18
N GLN A 4 42.11 36.72 0.52
CA GLN A 4 42.99 37.87 0.70
C GLN A 4 43.52 38.47 -0.61
N TRP A 5 43.56 37.69 -1.70
CA TRP A 5 43.89 38.23 -3.02
C TRP A 5 42.88 39.30 -3.48
N LYS A 6 41.62 39.23 -3.03
CA LYS A 6 40.60 40.25 -3.31
C LYS A 6 40.93 41.58 -2.62
N LEU A 7 41.53 41.53 -1.42
CA LEU A 7 42.01 42.73 -0.73
C LEU A 7 43.20 43.34 -1.46
N ILE A 8 44.19 42.52 -1.85
CA ILE A 8 45.33 42.99 -2.66
C ILE A 8 44.83 43.61 -3.97
N LEU A 9 43.93 42.93 -4.68
CA LEU A 9 43.39 43.42 -5.95
C LEU A 9 42.58 44.70 -5.77
N GLY A 10 41.82 44.81 -4.67
CA GLY A 10 41.09 46.03 -4.31
C GLY A 10 42.02 47.21 -4.04
N VAL A 11 43.11 46.99 -3.29
CA VAL A 11 44.13 48.03 -3.04
C VAL A 11 44.80 48.46 -4.34
N CYS A 12 45.20 47.52 -5.21
CA CYS A 12 45.75 47.82 -6.52
C CYS A 12 44.76 48.63 -7.38
N ALA A 13 43.47 48.28 -7.38
CA ALA A 13 42.45 49.01 -8.11
C ALA A 13 42.26 50.45 -7.59
N VAL A 14 42.26 50.66 -6.27
CA VAL A 14 42.18 52.00 -5.67
C VAL A 14 43.38 52.85 -6.08
N ILE A 15 44.59 52.31 -6.06
CA ILE A 15 45.80 53.03 -6.51
C ILE A 15 45.67 53.43 -7.99
N LEU A 16 45.18 52.53 -8.85
CA LEU A 16 44.94 52.85 -10.27
C LEU A 16 43.93 53.98 -10.45
N VAL A 17 42.82 53.96 -9.70
CA VAL A 17 41.82 55.03 -9.73
C VAL A 17 42.41 56.37 -9.29
N VAL A 18 43.23 56.39 -8.23
CA VAL A 18 43.90 57.61 -7.75
C VAL A 18 44.87 58.17 -8.80
N VAL A 19 45.71 57.32 -9.40
CA VAL A 19 46.64 57.74 -10.47
C VAL A 19 45.86 58.27 -11.67
N PHE A 20 44.81 57.59 -12.09
CA PHE A 20 43.93 58.03 -13.16
C PHE A 20 43.29 59.38 -12.85
N ALA A 21 42.85 59.59 -11.60
CA ALA A 21 42.25 60.84 -11.17
C ALA A 21 43.25 62.00 -11.22
N LEU A 22 44.49 61.79 -10.76
CA LEU A 22 45.56 62.80 -10.77
C LEU A 22 46.03 63.17 -12.19
N GLN A 23 46.12 62.19 -13.11
CA GLN A 23 46.51 62.47 -14.49
C GLN A 23 45.41 63.17 -15.29
N ASN A 24 44.15 62.95 -14.94
CA ASN A 24 43.00 63.50 -15.63
C ASN A 24 42.36 64.68 -14.87
N VAL A 25 43.17 65.44 -14.11
CA VAL A 25 42.79 66.77 -13.56
C VAL A 25 42.81 67.83 -14.67
N ASN A 26 42.18 67.50 -15.80
CA ASN A 26 41.86 68.46 -16.83
C ASN A 26 40.46 68.99 -16.50
N ASN A 27 40.39 70.28 -16.16
CA ASN A 27 39.13 70.92 -15.86
C ASN A 27 38.30 71.02 -17.13
N VAL A 28 37.14 70.35 -17.12
CA VAL A 28 36.14 70.45 -18.18
C VAL A 28 34.99 71.28 -17.66
N GLN A 29 34.47 72.17 -18.50
CA GLN A 29 33.29 72.95 -18.19
C GLN A 29 32.05 72.07 -18.33
N VAL A 30 31.38 71.81 -17.21
CA VAL A 30 30.15 71.01 -17.17
C VAL A 30 28.98 71.96 -17.01
N THR A 31 28.11 71.95 -18.01
CA THR A 31 26.81 72.62 -17.94
C THR A 31 25.80 71.68 -17.32
N PHE A 32 25.41 71.98 -16.10
CA PHE A 32 24.22 71.40 -15.47
C PHE A 32 23.00 72.22 -15.87
N LEU A 33 21.79 71.72 -15.59
CA LEU A 33 20.52 72.30 -16.07
C LEU A 33 20.40 73.83 -15.85
N PHE A 34 20.94 74.37 -14.75
CA PHE A 34 20.86 75.80 -14.41
C PHE A 34 22.19 76.43 -13.96
N PHE A 35 23.30 75.68 -13.97
CA PHE A 35 24.58 76.17 -13.49
C PHE A 35 25.74 75.58 -14.28
N GLN A 36 26.84 76.30 -14.35
CA GLN A 36 28.08 75.83 -14.97
C GLN A 36 29.18 75.75 -13.93
N ALA A 37 29.88 74.62 -13.89
CA ALA A 37 31.00 74.40 -12.98
C ALA A 37 32.18 73.81 -13.75
N GLN A 38 33.39 74.24 -13.40
CA GLN A 38 34.61 73.62 -13.90
C GLN A 38 35.06 72.58 -12.89
N MET A 39 35.01 71.32 -13.29
CA MET A 39 35.43 70.20 -12.46
C MET A 39 36.27 69.21 -13.28
N PRO A 40 37.14 68.41 -12.63
CA PRO A 40 37.88 67.35 -13.31
C PRO A 40 36.94 66.31 -13.94
N MET A 41 37.24 65.88 -15.17
CA MET A 41 36.41 64.90 -15.91
C MET A 41 36.19 63.59 -15.13
N VAL A 42 37.22 63.11 -14.43
CA VAL A 42 37.14 61.89 -13.61
C VAL A 42 36.08 61.99 -12.51
N LEU A 43 35.91 63.17 -11.92
CA LEU A 43 34.96 63.38 -10.82
C LEU A 43 33.53 63.26 -11.33
N VAL A 44 33.27 63.78 -12.52
CA VAL A 44 31.98 63.67 -13.21
C VAL A 44 31.63 62.21 -13.51
N LEU A 45 32.61 61.44 -14.01
CA LEU A 45 32.43 60.01 -14.30
C LEU A 45 32.17 59.20 -13.03
N LEU A 46 32.93 59.44 -11.96
CA LEU A 46 32.72 58.75 -10.68
C LEU A 46 31.35 59.04 -10.09
N ILE A 47 30.90 60.30 -10.13
CA ILE A 47 29.57 60.69 -9.63
C ILE A 47 28.47 60.02 -10.47
N SER A 48 28.61 59.98 -11.80
CA SER A 48 27.63 59.31 -12.69
C SER A 48 27.51 57.82 -12.40
N ILE A 49 28.64 57.11 -12.26
CA ILE A 49 28.67 55.70 -11.89
C ILE A 49 28.04 55.50 -10.50
N LEU A 50 28.37 56.36 -9.54
CA LEU A 50 27.82 56.29 -8.19
C LEU A 50 26.30 56.45 -8.18
N PHE A 51 25.74 57.39 -8.96
CA PHE A 51 24.30 57.53 -9.12
C PHE A 51 23.67 56.30 -9.78
N GLY A 52 24.31 55.74 -10.82
CA GLY A 52 23.85 54.50 -11.45
C GLY A 52 23.79 53.33 -10.47
N LEU A 53 24.84 53.15 -9.65
CA LEU A 53 24.88 52.14 -8.60
C LEU A 53 23.82 52.41 -7.52
N LEU A 54 23.63 53.67 -7.12
CA LEU A 54 22.65 54.06 -6.12
C LEU A 54 21.22 53.73 -6.58
N ILE A 55 20.88 54.07 -7.82
CA ILE A 55 19.58 53.75 -8.42
C ILE A 55 19.41 52.23 -8.55
N GLY A 56 20.43 51.52 -9.03
CA GLY A 56 20.41 50.05 -9.11
C GLY A 56 20.24 49.39 -7.75
N PHE A 57 20.89 49.91 -6.72
CA PHE A 57 20.77 49.43 -5.35
C PHE A 57 19.37 49.67 -4.78
N LEU A 58 18.80 50.86 -4.97
CA LEU A 58 17.41 51.15 -4.59
C LEU A 58 16.40 50.24 -5.32
N SER A 59 16.62 50.00 -6.62
CA SER A 59 15.79 49.11 -7.43
C SER A 59 15.87 47.66 -6.93
N SER A 60 17.08 47.18 -6.60
CA SER A 60 17.33 45.85 -6.07
C SER A 60 16.63 45.62 -4.72
N LEU A 61 16.61 46.64 -3.84
CA LEU A 61 15.95 46.54 -2.54
C LEU A 61 14.45 46.25 -2.64
N SER A 62 13.77 46.82 -3.65
CA SER A 62 12.35 46.52 -3.93
C SER A 62 12.15 45.05 -4.36
N SER A 63 13.03 44.53 -5.21
CA SER A 63 12.98 43.14 -5.67
C SER A 63 13.21 42.13 -4.54
N HIS A 64 14.10 42.44 -3.59
CA HIS A 64 14.40 41.55 -2.46
C HIS A 64 13.18 41.25 -1.58
N MET A 65 12.24 42.19 -1.43
CA MET A 65 11.05 41.99 -0.63
C MET A 65 10.03 41.07 -1.32
N ALA A 66 9.83 41.24 -2.63
CA ALA A 66 8.99 40.35 -3.44
C ALA A 66 9.55 38.92 -3.48
N ASN A 67 10.87 38.78 -3.66
CA ASN A 67 11.53 37.47 -3.68
C ASN A 67 11.41 36.75 -2.33
N ARG A 68 11.52 37.46 -1.20
CA ARG A 68 11.31 36.87 0.13
C ARG A 68 9.87 36.37 0.33
N ALA A 69 8.87 37.11 -0.14
CA ALA A 69 7.48 36.68 -0.05
C ALA A 69 7.22 35.43 -0.91
N ALA A 70 7.75 35.39 -2.13
CA ALA A 70 7.68 34.22 -3.00
C ALA A 70 8.33 32.98 -2.36
N ILE A 71 9.53 33.13 -1.80
CA ILE A 71 10.23 32.04 -1.08
C ILE A 71 9.38 31.53 0.10
N LYS A 72 8.75 32.43 0.87
CA LYS A 72 7.90 32.05 2.00
C LYS A 72 6.67 31.26 1.54
N ASN A 73 6.02 31.67 0.46
CA ASN A 73 4.86 30.97 -0.09
C ASN A 73 5.24 29.59 -0.65
N LEU A 74 6.34 29.51 -1.41
CA LEU A 74 6.85 28.24 -1.94
C LEU A 74 7.21 27.26 -0.82
N ASN A 75 7.80 27.74 0.29
CA ASN A 75 8.09 26.89 1.45
C ASN A 75 6.81 26.40 2.14
N LYS A 76 5.78 27.24 2.25
CA LYS A 76 4.48 26.83 2.81
C LYS A 76 3.80 25.77 1.94
N GLU A 77 3.84 25.94 0.62
CA GLU A 77 3.27 24.98 -0.33
C GLU A 77 4.01 23.65 -0.25
N ARG A 78 5.34 23.67 -0.18
CA ARG A 78 6.16 22.48 0.06
C ARG A 78 5.79 21.76 1.35
N GLU A 79 5.59 22.50 2.44
CA GLU A 79 5.22 21.92 3.74
C GLU A 79 3.80 21.31 3.69
N ALA A 80 2.85 21.97 3.05
CA ALA A 80 1.49 21.46 2.86
C ALA A 80 1.48 20.17 2.04
N LEU A 81 2.17 20.15 0.88
CA LEU A 81 2.29 18.96 0.03
C LEU A 81 3.00 17.81 0.76
N SER A 82 4.07 18.10 1.50
CA SER A 82 4.77 17.08 2.30
C SER A 82 3.85 16.46 3.34
N LYS A 83 3.00 17.27 3.99
CA LYS A 83 2.03 16.78 4.97
C LYS A 83 0.94 15.93 4.30
N GLU A 84 0.42 16.37 3.16
CA GLU A 84 -0.56 15.61 2.38
C GLU A 84 0.01 14.25 1.94
N GLN A 85 1.23 14.23 1.44
CA GLN A 85 1.92 12.99 1.06
C GLN A 85 2.05 12.04 2.26
N SER A 86 2.47 12.54 3.43
CA SER A 86 2.59 11.71 4.63
C SER A 86 1.24 11.14 5.09
N SER A 87 0.15 11.91 4.98
CA SER A 87 -1.19 11.40 5.28
C SER A 87 -1.63 10.37 4.26
N PHE A 88 -1.34 10.57 2.98
CA PHE A 88 -1.70 9.62 1.93
C PHE A 88 -0.94 8.29 2.08
N GLU A 89 0.35 8.34 2.41
CA GLU A 89 1.15 7.14 2.72
C GLU A 89 0.60 6.39 3.94
N THR A 90 0.17 7.12 4.99
CA THR A 90 -0.45 6.52 6.17
C THR A 90 -1.78 5.84 5.84
N THR A 91 -2.68 6.53 5.13
CA THR A 91 -3.98 5.96 4.71
C THR A 91 -3.79 4.75 3.80
N LYS A 92 -2.80 4.79 2.91
CA LYS A 92 -2.47 3.66 2.03
C LYS A 92 -1.99 2.47 2.85
N ALA A 93 -1.08 2.67 3.79
CA ALA A 93 -0.59 1.60 4.67
C ALA A 93 -1.71 1.00 5.53
N GLU A 94 -2.59 1.83 6.07
CA GLU A 94 -3.75 1.39 6.85
C GLU A 94 -4.75 0.59 6.00
N LEU A 95 -4.99 1.03 4.77
CA LEU A 95 -5.84 0.31 3.82
C LEU A 95 -5.23 -1.04 3.42
N GLU A 96 -3.93 -1.09 3.13
CA GLU A 96 -3.21 -2.34 2.82
C GLU A 96 -3.26 -3.32 4.01
N ALA A 97 -3.11 -2.83 5.24
CA ALA A 97 -3.23 -3.64 6.45
C ALA A 97 -4.65 -4.21 6.62
N GLN A 98 -5.70 -3.40 6.39
CA GLN A 98 -7.08 -3.90 6.40
C GLN A 98 -7.33 -4.96 5.33
N TYR A 99 -6.83 -4.76 4.10
CA TYR A 99 -6.97 -5.76 3.05
C TYR A 99 -6.29 -7.08 3.41
N GLN A 100 -5.11 -7.04 4.03
CA GLN A 100 -4.42 -8.24 4.49
C GLN A 100 -5.19 -8.95 5.61
N ALA A 101 -5.69 -8.21 6.60
CA ALA A 101 -6.49 -8.78 7.69
C ALA A 101 -7.77 -9.47 7.16
N ASN A 102 -8.48 -8.83 6.23
CA ASN A 102 -9.66 -9.42 5.60
C ASN A 102 -9.32 -10.68 4.79
N LEU A 103 -8.17 -10.72 4.09
CA LEU A 103 -7.72 -11.90 3.37
C LEU A 103 -7.40 -13.05 4.33
N GLU A 104 -6.76 -12.77 5.45
CA GLU A 104 -6.47 -13.77 6.48
C GLU A 104 -7.76 -14.33 7.09
N GLU A 105 -8.72 -13.46 7.44
CA GLU A 105 -10.04 -13.87 7.95
C GLU A 105 -10.77 -14.76 6.93
N LYS A 106 -10.82 -14.35 5.66
CA LYS A 106 -11.44 -15.12 4.59
C LYS A 106 -10.76 -16.46 4.35
N ASN A 107 -9.43 -16.52 4.42
CA ASN A 107 -8.68 -17.77 4.29
C ASN A 107 -8.94 -18.73 5.46
N GLN A 108 -9.05 -18.21 6.69
CA GLN A 108 -9.43 -19.02 7.85
C GLN A 108 -10.86 -19.56 7.70
N GLU A 109 -11.80 -18.73 7.24
CA GLU A 109 -13.17 -19.15 6.96
C GLU A 109 -13.22 -20.26 5.90
N ILE A 110 -12.49 -20.11 4.80
CA ILE A 110 -12.37 -21.13 3.74
C ILE A 110 -11.78 -22.44 4.32
N ALA A 111 -10.73 -22.37 5.13
CA ALA A 111 -10.11 -23.55 5.73
C ALA A 111 -11.09 -24.30 6.66
N ASN A 112 -11.86 -23.56 7.47
CA ASN A 112 -12.88 -24.14 8.35
C ASN A 112 -14.01 -24.79 7.54
N LEU A 113 -14.48 -24.13 6.47
CA LEU A 113 -15.50 -24.68 5.57
C LEU A 113 -15.01 -25.94 4.84
N GLN A 114 -13.76 -25.94 4.36
CA GLN A 114 -13.14 -27.11 3.75
C GLN A 114 -13.03 -28.28 4.73
N LYS A 115 -12.68 -28.02 6.00
CA LYS A 115 -12.65 -29.04 7.05
C LYS A 115 -14.05 -29.61 7.32
N ALA A 116 -15.05 -28.76 7.47
CA ALA A 116 -16.44 -29.19 7.66
C ALA A 116 -16.96 -30.02 6.47
N LEU A 117 -16.60 -29.65 5.24
CA LEU A 117 -16.93 -30.43 4.04
C LEU A 117 -16.21 -31.80 4.04
N ALA A 118 -14.96 -31.86 4.48
CA ALA A 118 -14.22 -33.11 4.58
C ALA A 118 -14.82 -34.04 5.64
N ASP A 119 -15.15 -33.51 6.81
CA ASP A 119 -15.78 -34.26 7.91
C ASP A 119 -17.17 -34.78 7.48
N LEU A 120 -17.98 -33.93 6.84
CA LEU A 120 -19.29 -34.33 6.32
C LEU A 120 -19.17 -35.41 5.24
N LYS A 121 -18.19 -35.28 4.33
CA LYS A 121 -17.93 -36.29 3.31
C LYS A 121 -17.52 -37.62 3.93
N ALA A 122 -16.64 -37.61 4.93
CA ALA A 122 -16.23 -38.82 5.65
C ALA A 122 -17.41 -39.47 6.39
N GLN A 123 -18.33 -38.67 6.94
CA GLN A 123 -19.53 -39.17 7.60
C GLN A 123 -20.51 -39.80 6.61
N VAL A 124 -20.72 -39.20 5.44
CA VAL A 124 -21.52 -39.79 4.36
C VAL A 124 -20.90 -41.10 3.86
N GLU A 125 -19.58 -41.17 3.72
CA GLU A 125 -18.88 -42.40 3.35
C GLU A 125 -19.03 -43.50 4.43
N ALA A 126 -18.98 -43.15 5.72
CA ALA A 126 -19.18 -44.09 6.83
C ALA A 126 -20.64 -44.57 6.97
N ASP A 127 -21.61 -43.67 6.78
CA ASP A 127 -23.05 -44.02 6.80
C ASP A 127 -23.41 -44.92 5.61
N SER A 128 -22.81 -44.69 4.44
CA SER A 128 -22.99 -45.54 3.25
C SER A 128 -22.43 -46.96 3.45
N GLN A 129 -21.35 -47.11 4.22
CA GLN A 129 -20.79 -48.42 4.57
C GLN A 129 -21.59 -49.14 5.66
N SER A 130 -22.17 -48.38 6.60
CA SER A 130 -23.01 -48.93 7.67
C SER A 130 -24.36 -49.44 7.13
N GLN A 131 -24.96 -48.72 6.17
CA GLN A 131 -26.16 -49.16 5.47
C GLN A 131 -25.93 -50.40 4.61
N ALA A 132 -24.77 -50.51 3.94
CA ALA A 132 -24.43 -51.70 3.16
C ALA A 132 -24.24 -52.94 4.06
N GLN A 133 -23.68 -52.78 5.26
CA GLN A 133 -23.58 -53.87 6.23
C GLN A 133 -24.93 -54.20 6.88
N GLU A 134 -25.78 -53.22 7.17
CA GLU A 134 -27.13 -53.48 7.71
C GLU A 134 -28.02 -54.19 6.68
N GLU A 135 -27.99 -53.80 5.40
CA GLU A 135 -28.67 -54.52 4.31
C GLU A 135 -28.13 -55.94 4.15
N GLU A 136 -26.80 -56.13 4.12
CA GLU A 136 -26.20 -57.47 3.99
C GLU A 136 -26.49 -58.37 5.20
N THR A 137 -26.56 -57.83 6.42
CA THR A 137 -26.98 -58.62 7.60
C THR A 137 -28.47 -58.93 7.64
N SER A 138 -29.31 -58.02 7.14
CA SER A 138 -30.77 -58.21 7.05
C SER A 138 -31.11 -59.31 6.05
N ASP A 139 -30.43 -59.34 4.90
CA ASP A 139 -30.63 -60.36 3.88
C ASP A 139 -30.17 -61.75 4.38
N LEU A 140 -29.03 -61.82 5.09
CA LEU A 140 -28.54 -63.04 5.72
C LEU A 140 -29.44 -63.56 6.85
N GLU A 141 -30.06 -62.66 7.62
CA GLU A 141 -31.01 -63.02 8.68
C GLU A 141 -32.32 -63.55 8.10
N ALA A 142 -32.82 -62.95 7.00
CA ALA A 142 -33.99 -63.45 6.29
C ALA A 142 -33.79 -64.84 5.67
N ASP A 143 -32.61 -65.10 5.08
CA ASP A 143 -32.27 -66.43 4.53
C ASP A 143 -32.15 -67.50 5.63
N LEU A 144 -31.64 -67.13 6.81
CA LEU A 144 -31.55 -68.03 7.97
C LEU A 144 -32.93 -68.38 8.53
N ASP A 145 -33.83 -67.40 8.64
CA ASP A 145 -35.21 -67.63 9.11
C ASP A 145 -36.00 -68.50 8.12
N GLN A 146 -35.83 -68.28 6.82
CA GLN A 146 -36.45 -69.12 5.80
C GLN A 146 -35.92 -70.56 5.85
N SER A 147 -34.61 -70.73 6.05
CA SER A 147 -34.00 -72.05 6.22
C SER A 147 -34.48 -72.76 7.49
N ALA A 148 -34.74 -72.00 8.57
CA ALA A 148 -35.29 -72.54 9.80
C ALA A 148 -36.75 -72.99 9.65
N GLN A 149 -37.56 -72.22 8.91
CA GLN A 149 -38.94 -72.59 8.57
C GLN A 149 -39.01 -73.83 7.68
N GLU A 150 -38.14 -73.95 6.66
CA GLU A 150 -38.08 -75.16 5.83
C GLU A 150 -37.69 -76.41 6.64
N LEU A 151 -36.83 -76.25 7.64
CA LEU A 151 -36.48 -77.34 8.56
C LEU A 151 -37.67 -77.71 9.45
N GLU A 152 -38.42 -76.73 9.96
CA GLU A 152 -39.62 -76.96 10.78
C GLU A 152 -40.72 -77.67 9.98
N ASP A 153 -41.02 -77.20 8.76
CA ASP A 153 -41.96 -77.86 7.85
C ASP A 153 -41.49 -79.28 7.47
N SER A 154 -40.18 -79.50 7.30
CA SER A 154 -39.65 -80.85 7.02
C SER A 154 -39.76 -81.80 8.22
N VAL A 155 -39.73 -81.26 9.44
CA VAL A 155 -39.91 -82.04 10.68
C VAL A 155 -41.37 -82.37 10.88
N ASP A 156 -42.27 -81.41 10.65
CA ASP A 156 -43.72 -81.62 10.71
C ASP A 156 -44.18 -82.62 9.65
N GLU A 157 -43.67 -82.55 8.41
CA GLU A 157 -44.01 -83.52 7.36
C GLU A 157 -43.39 -84.91 7.60
N PHE A 158 -42.24 -84.98 8.28
CA PHE A 158 -41.68 -86.24 8.77
C PHE A 158 -42.54 -86.84 9.90
N GLU A 159 -43.08 -86.00 10.79
CA GLU A 159 -43.95 -86.40 11.90
C GLU A 159 -45.35 -86.82 11.42
N GLU A 160 -45.88 -86.17 10.39
CA GLU A 160 -47.13 -86.54 9.71
C GLU A 160 -46.98 -87.83 8.89
N SER A 161 -45.81 -88.08 8.27
CA SER A 161 -45.51 -89.34 7.58
C SER A 161 -45.43 -90.57 8.51
N LEU A 162 -45.33 -90.35 9.83
CA LEU A 162 -45.33 -91.40 10.84
C LEU A 162 -46.73 -91.69 11.41
N GLN A 163 -47.76 -90.93 11.00
CA GLN A 163 -49.13 -91.03 11.53
C GLN A 163 -50.16 -91.66 10.58
N ASP A 164 -49.78 -91.99 9.35
CA ASP A 164 -50.68 -92.46 8.28
C ASP A 164 -50.71 -93.99 8.07
N ASP A 165 -50.50 -94.78 9.12
CA ASP A 165 -50.70 -96.23 9.12
C ASP A 165 -51.47 -96.66 10.38
N GLU A 166 -52.79 -96.41 10.43
CA GLU A 166 -53.79 -97.34 11.01
C GLU A 166 -55.21 -96.74 10.92
N ASP A 167 -56.00 -97.20 9.94
CA ASP A 167 -57.44 -97.40 10.12
C ASP A 167 -57.96 -98.45 9.10
N PRO A 168 -59.18 -99.00 9.22
CA PRO A 168 -59.49 -100.20 10.01
C PRO A 168 -60.17 -101.30 9.18
N GLN A 169 -60.13 -102.56 9.63
CA GLN A 169 -61.06 -103.61 9.16
C GLN A 169 -61.49 -104.55 10.30
N VAL A 170 -62.69 -104.28 10.80
CA VAL A 170 -63.83 -105.20 10.99
C VAL A 170 -63.54 -106.71 10.81
N SER A 171 -63.93 -107.56 11.78
CA SER A 171 -64.86 -108.70 11.55
C SER A 171 -65.06 -109.62 12.77
N ARG A 172 -66.34 -109.68 13.19
CA ARG A 172 -67.13 -110.81 13.72
C ARG A 172 -66.44 -112.07 14.27
N GLY A 173 -66.98 -112.53 15.40
CA GLY A 173 -66.99 -113.93 15.81
C GLY A 173 -67.08 -114.12 17.30
#